data_AF-A0A963ZDE9-F1
#
_entry.id   AF-A0A963ZDE9-F1
#
_cell.length_a   1.000
_cell.length_b   1.000
_cell.length_c   1.000
_cell.angle_alpha   90.00
_cell.angle_beta   90.00
_cell.angle_gamma   90.00
#
_symmetry.space_group_name_H-M   'P 1'
#
loop_
_entity.id
_entity.type
_entity.pdbx_description
1 polymer ?
#
loop_
_entity_poly.entity_id
_entity_poly.type
_entity_poly.pdbx_seq_one_letter_code
_entity_poly.pdbx_strand_id
1 'polypeptide(L)'
;MGRTPVNKSRIDNRSKQLEIANLLSPVFFEQGFSSFSTEDICAIAKKSKATIYKYFSSKGDMISFITSQKLEEIRLFAPKLADETLPYSERYKQAVNVAIESFGGISYQFLKDLKTEFLELFDLLINLKDISITLLRDFYQSGINAGEFRNLNPELLSANDDLFFTAILETDFLSDKTYSIQELFNNYFRARFQGILLSN
;
A
#
# COMPACT_ATOMS: atom_id res chain seq x y z
N MET A 1 -19.29 48.75 -2.95
CA MET A 1 -18.05 48.03 -3.32
C MET A 1 -17.86 46.85 -2.37
N GLY A 2 -18.33 45.66 -2.75
CA GLY A 2 -18.05 44.43 -2.00
C GLY A 2 -16.92 43.68 -2.70
N ARG A 3 -15.75 43.57 -2.06
CA ARG A 3 -14.62 42.81 -2.59
C ARG A 3 -14.97 41.32 -2.50
N THR A 4 -15.26 40.70 -3.63
CA THR A 4 -15.26 39.25 -3.79
C THR A 4 -13.89 38.72 -3.36
N PRO A 5 -13.78 37.71 -2.47
CA PRO A 5 -12.50 37.16 -2.15
C PRO A 5 -11.97 36.45 -3.40
N VAL A 6 -10.85 36.97 -3.89
CA VAL A 6 -10.04 36.35 -4.95
C VAL A 6 -9.77 34.90 -4.52
N ASN A 7 -10.22 33.96 -5.36
CA ASN A 7 -9.89 32.55 -5.28
C ASN A 7 -8.35 32.43 -5.32
N LYS A 8 -7.71 32.35 -4.14
CA LYS A 8 -6.26 32.22 -4.01
C LYS A 8 -5.86 30.96 -4.78
N SER A 9 -5.16 31.14 -5.89
CA SER A 9 -4.60 30.04 -6.67
C SER A 9 -3.86 29.10 -5.71
N ARG A 10 -4.29 27.84 -5.65
CA ARG A 10 -3.65 26.80 -4.86
C ARG A 10 -2.18 26.77 -5.28
N ILE A 11 -1.28 27.05 -4.34
CA ILE A 11 0.14 26.80 -4.59
C ILE A 11 0.25 25.28 -4.56
N ASP A 12 0.33 24.64 -5.72
CA ASP A 12 0.81 23.26 -5.82
C ASP A 12 2.24 23.26 -5.30
N ASN A 13 2.37 22.92 -4.02
CA ASN A 13 3.65 22.77 -3.37
C ASN A 13 3.72 21.35 -2.84
N ARG A 14 3.78 20.40 -3.79
CA ARG A 14 3.97 18.98 -3.52
C ARG A 14 5.06 18.70 -2.48
N SER A 15 6.14 19.49 -2.47
CA SER A 15 7.19 19.39 -1.44
C SER A 15 6.67 19.67 -0.02
N LYS A 16 5.82 20.68 0.15
CA LYS A 16 5.19 20.99 1.46
C LYS A 16 4.09 20.00 1.84
N GLN A 17 3.32 19.50 0.86
CA GLN A 17 2.38 18.41 1.11
C GLN A 17 3.10 17.15 1.58
N LEU A 18 4.23 16.80 0.94
CA LEU A 18 5.09 15.69 1.37
C LEU A 18 5.68 15.91 2.77
N GLU A 19 6.15 17.12 3.09
CA GLU A 19 6.66 17.44 4.44
C GLU A 19 5.59 17.16 5.50
N ILE A 20 4.36 17.64 5.28
CA ILE A 20 3.25 17.46 6.24
C ILE A 20 2.81 16.00 6.27
N ALA A 21 2.67 15.35 5.11
CA ALA A 21 2.31 13.95 5.00
C ALA A 21 3.29 13.06 5.77
N ASN A 22 4.60 13.26 5.60
CA ASN A 22 5.63 12.46 6.28
C ASN A 22 5.59 12.59 7.82
N LEU A 23 5.08 13.69 8.36
CA LEU A 23 4.89 13.85 9.80
C LEU A 23 3.67 13.07 10.32
N LEU A 24 2.65 12.89 9.47
CA LEU A 24 1.37 12.29 9.85
C LEU A 24 1.28 10.81 9.50
N SER A 25 1.87 10.40 8.38
CA SER A 25 1.82 9.04 7.83
C SER A 25 2.16 7.96 8.86
N PRO A 26 3.24 8.06 9.68
CA PRO A 26 3.55 7.01 10.64
C PRO A 26 2.42 6.77 11.65
N VAL A 27 1.85 7.86 12.17
CA VAL A 27 0.76 7.79 13.16
C VAL A 27 -0.52 7.27 12.52
N PHE A 28 -0.86 7.76 11.32
CA PHE A 28 -2.06 7.32 10.60
C PHE A 28 -1.98 5.85 10.20
N PHE A 29 -0.83 5.38 9.71
CA PHE A 29 -0.65 3.99 9.35
C PHE A 29 -0.75 3.09 10.58
N GLU A 30 -0.15 3.47 11.70
CA GLU A 30 -0.10 2.64 12.91
C GLU A 30 -1.44 2.60 13.68
N GLN A 31 -2.16 3.73 13.76
CA GLN A 31 -3.32 3.87 14.65
C GLN A 31 -4.64 4.05 13.91
N GLY A 32 -4.61 4.15 12.58
CA GLY A 32 -5.73 4.68 11.81
C GLY A 32 -5.78 6.20 11.85
N PHE A 33 -6.72 6.79 11.12
CA PHE A 33 -6.90 8.23 11.03
C PHE A 33 -8.26 8.71 11.54
N SER A 34 -9.24 7.82 11.72
CA SER A 34 -10.63 8.20 12.08
C SER A 34 -10.71 8.95 13.41
N SER A 35 -9.94 8.49 14.41
CA SER A 35 -9.91 9.06 15.76
C SER A 35 -9.23 10.43 15.87
N PHE A 36 -8.45 10.85 14.87
CA PHE A 36 -7.68 12.09 14.94
C PHE A 36 -8.53 13.31 14.55
N SER A 37 -8.64 14.27 15.47
CA SER A 37 -9.25 15.58 15.21
C SER A 37 -8.31 16.48 14.39
N THR A 38 -8.84 17.61 13.89
CA THR A 38 -8.01 18.61 13.22
C THR A 38 -6.96 19.19 14.16
N GLU A 39 -7.31 19.33 15.43
CA GLU A 39 -6.45 19.82 16.50
C GLU A 39 -5.29 18.84 16.75
N ASP A 40 -5.55 17.53 16.78
CA ASP A 40 -4.52 16.49 16.90
C ASP A 40 -3.57 16.53 15.70
N ILE A 41 -4.11 16.63 14.49
CA ILE A 41 -3.31 16.75 13.24
C ILE A 41 -2.39 17.98 13.30
N CYS A 42 -2.90 19.13 13.75
CA CYS A 42 -2.10 20.34 13.92
C CYS A 42 -1.00 20.16 14.96
N ALA A 43 -1.29 19.47 16.07
CA ALA A 43 -0.33 19.18 17.13
C ALA A 43 0.79 18.25 16.65
N ILE A 44 0.46 17.15 15.97
CA ILE A 44 1.42 16.18 15.43
C ILE A 44 2.32 16.86 14.39
N ALA A 45 1.73 17.58 13.43
CA ALA A 45 2.48 18.27 12.39
C ALA A 45 3.25 19.50 12.90
N LYS A 46 2.96 19.95 14.14
CA LYS A 46 3.45 21.21 14.72
C LYS A 46 3.20 22.40 13.80
N LYS A 47 2.03 22.43 13.15
CA LYS A 47 1.59 23.52 12.24
C LYS A 47 0.24 24.05 12.69
N SER A 48 -0.02 25.33 12.40
CA SER A 48 -1.34 25.91 12.62
C SER A 48 -2.36 25.35 11.61
N LYS A 49 -3.64 25.38 11.99
CA LYS A 49 -4.77 25.06 11.11
C LYS A 49 -4.68 25.79 9.77
N ALA A 50 -4.37 27.08 9.79
CA ALA A 50 -4.20 27.88 8.58
C ALA A 50 -3.07 27.37 7.67
N THR A 51 -1.97 26.86 8.23
CA THR A 51 -0.87 26.27 7.46
C THR A 51 -1.25 24.93 6.87
N ILE A 52 -1.91 24.05 7.63
CA ILE A 52 -2.38 22.76 7.12
C ILE A 52 -3.35 22.96 5.95
N TYR A 53 -4.39 23.78 6.15
CA TYR A 53 -5.41 24.02 5.13
C TYR A 53 -4.96 24.91 3.97
N LYS A 54 -3.75 25.48 4.04
CA LYS A 54 -3.09 26.08 2.88
C LYS A 54 -2.68 25.03 1.84
N TYR A 55 -2.36 23.80 2.28
CA TYR A 55 -1.82 22.73 1.44
C TYR A 55 -2.80 21.57 1.23
N PHE A 56 -3.74 21.37 2.14
CA PHE A 56 -4.80 20.36 2.01
C PHE A 56 -6.17 21.02 2.12
N SER A 57 -7.06 20.72 1.19
CA SER A 57 -8.41 21.27 1.17
C SER A 57 -9.32 20.70 2.26
N SER A 58 -9.02 19.49 2.74
CA SER A 58 -9.75 18.80 3.79
C SER A 58 -8.88 17.74 4.48
N LYS A 59 -9.37 17.15 5.57
CA LYS A 59 -8.76 15.92 6.16
C LYS A 59 -8.76 14.77 5.13
N GLY A 60 -9.83 14.66 4.34
CA GLY A 60 -9.92 13.66 3.27
C GLY A 60 -8.84 13.84 2.19
N ASP A 61 -8.59 15.07 1.74
CA ASP A 61 -7.53 15.37 0.76
C ASP A 61 -6.14 14.96 1.27
N MET A 62 -5.89 15.17 2.56
CA MET A 62 -4.67 14.72 3.22
C MET A 62 -4.55 13.20 3.30
N ILE A 63 -5.64 12.51 3.66
CA ILE A 63 -5.70 11.03 3.70
C ILE A 63 -5.50 10.45 2.30
N SER A 64 -6.16 11.02 1.29
CA SER A 64 -5.99 10.65 -0.12
C SER A 64 -4.55 10.82 -0.57
N PHE A 65 -3.90 11.93 -0.20
CA PHE A 65 -2.50 12.17 -0.54
C PHE A 65 -1.58 11.13 0.12
N ILE A 66 -1.71 10.90 1.43
CA ILE A 66 -0.91 9.91 2.18
C ILE A 66 -1.11 8.50 1.61
N THR A 67 -2.35 8.12 1.36
CA THR A 67 -2.71 6.79 0.83
C THR A 67 -2.17 6.62 -0.58
N SER A 68 -2.27 7.63 -1.44
CA SER A 68 -1.76 7.58 -2.81
C SER A 68 -0.24 7.38 -2.83
N GLN A 69 0.50 8.07 -1.96
CA GLN A 69 1.95 7.87 -1.85
C GLN A 69 2.28 6.42 -1.47
N LYS A 70 1.52 5.84 -0.53
CA LYS A 70 1.70 4.44 -0.14
C LYS A 70 1.38 3.46 -1.26
N LEU A 71 0.31 3.70 -2.03
CA LEU A 71 -0.04 2.88 -3.19
C LEU A 71 1.06 2.92 -4.26
N GLU A 72 1.69 4.07 -4.49
CA GLU A 72 2.82 4.18 -5.41
C GLU A 72 4.03 3.36 -4.94
N GLU A 73 4.33 3.33 -3.63
CA GLU A 73 5.39 2.47 -3.08
C GLU A 73 5.10 0.99 -3.36
N ILE A 74 3.87 0.54 -3.10
CA ILE A 74 3.48 -0.85 -3.36
C ILE A 74 3.59 -1.17 -4.87
N ARG A 75 3.17 -0.26 -5.75
CA ARG A 75 3.24 -0.43 -7.22
C ARG A 75 4.65 -0.67 -7.75
N LEU A 76 5.71 -0.32 -7.00
CA LEU A 76 7.09 -0.56 -7.41
C LEU A 76 7.47 -2.04 -7.48
N PHE A 77 6.63 -2.98 -7.02
CA PHE A 77 6.88 -4.41 -7.21
C PHE A 77 6.80 -4.83 -8.70
N ALA A 78 5.89 -4.22 -9.48
CA ALA A 78 5.65 -4.58 -10.87
C ALA A 78 6.89 -4.42 -11.77
N PRO A 79 7.62 -3.27 -11.74
CA PRO A 79 8.85 -3.14 -12.52
C PRO A 79 9.95 -4.13 -12.07
N LYS A 80 9.97 -4.57 -10.80
CA LYS A 80 10.89 -5.62 -10.34
C LYS A 80 10.56 -6.99 -10.95
N LEU A 81 9.27 -7.31 -11.07
CA LEU A 81 8.84 -8.50 -11.80
C LEU A 81 9.17 -8.40 -13.29
N ALA A 82 9.17 -7.22 -13.89
CA ALA A 82 9.41 -7.03 -15.33
C ALA A 82 10.89 -6.92 -15.73
N ASP A 83 11.83 -6.89 -14.78
CA ASP A 83 13.25 -6.69 -15.06
C ASP A 83 13.92 -7.94 -15.67
N GLU A 84 13.85 -8.08 -16.99
CA GLU A 84 14.44 -9.19 -17.74
C GLU A 84 15.98 -9.23 -17.72
N THR A 85 16.64 -8.22 -17.15
CA THR A 85 18.10 -8.26 -16.95
C THR A 85 18.51 -9.19 -15.80
N LEU A 86 17.54 -9.62 -14.99
CA LEU A 86 17.75 -10.46 -13.83
C LEU A 86 17.13 -11.86 -14.01
N PRO A 87 17.69 -12.90 -13.35
CA PRO A 87 17.05 -14.21 -13.27
C PRO A 87 15.66 -14.12 -12.63
N TYR A 88 14.76 -15.05 -13.00
CA TYR A 88 13.39 -15.12 -12.47
C TYR A 88 13.33 -15.16 -10.93
N SER A 89 14.22 -15.93 -10.30
CA SER A 89 14.28 -16.02 -8.84
C SER A 89 14.61 -14.68 -8.17
N GLU A 90 15.50 -13.89 -8.76
CA GLU A 90 15.88 -12.57 -8.25
C GLU A 90 14.81 -11.51 -8.51
N ARG A 91 14.19 -11.51 -9.70
CA ARG A 91 13.00 -10.68 -10.00
C ARG A 91 11.90 -10.90 -8.97
N TYR A 92 11.62 -12.18 -8.66
CA TYR A 92 10.59 -12.54 -7.72
C TYR A 92 10.89 -12.07 -6.30
N LYS A 93 12.10 -12.35 -5.80
CA LYS A 93 12.53 -11.92 -4.46
C LYS A 93 12.52 -10.40 -4.33
N GLN A 94 13.05 -9.68 -5.31
CA GLN A 94 13.09 -8.22 -5.27
C GLN A 94 11.69 -7.61 -5.30
N ALA A 95 10.80 -8.10 -6.17
CA ALA A 95 9.43 -7.61 -6.23
C ALA A 95 8.68 -7.82 -4.91
N VAL A 96 8.75 -9.03 -4.36
CA VAL A 96 8.12 -9.38 -3.10
C VAL A 96 8.69 -8.58 -1.93
N ASN A 97 10.02 -8.40 -1.87
CA ASN A 97 10.64 -7.58 -0.82
C ASN A 97 10.17 -6.13 -0.88
N VAL A 98 10.09 -5.53 -2.09
CA VAL A 98 9.55 -4.18 -2.26
C VAL A 98 8.09 -4.08 -1.77
N ALA A 99 7.27 -5.09 -2.08
CA ALA A 99 5.89 -5.12 -1.58
C ALA A 99 5.84 -5.24 -0.04
N ILE A 100 6.61 -6.15 0.56
CA ILE A 100 6.70 -6.34 2.02
C ILE A 100 7.16 -5.05 2.72
N GLU A 101 8.20 -4.41 2.23
CA GLU A 101 8.73 -3.16 2.80
C GLU A 101 7.70 -2.03 2.74
N SER A 102 6.91 -1.98 1.66
CA SER A 102 5.86 -0.98 1.49
C SER A 102 4.75 -1.08 2.54
N PHE A 103 4.44 -2.29 3.04
CA PHE A 103 3.44 -2.49 4.11
C PHE A 103 3.91 -2.07 5.51
N GLY A 104 5.16 -1.62 5.66
CA GLY A 104 5.71 -1.18 6.95
C GLY A 104 4.82 -0.14 7.64
N GLY A 105 4.48 -0.42 8.90
CA GLY A 105 3.68 0.46 9.76
C GLY A 105 2.16 0.46 9.49
N ILE A 106 1.67 -0.21 8.43
CA ILE A 106 0.23 -0.25 8.15
C ILE A 106 -0.46 -1.20 9.14
N SER A 107 -1.40 -0.65 9.89
CA SER A 107 -2.28 -1.38 10.79
C SER A 107 -3.56 -1.84 10.11
N TYR A 108 -4.19 -2.85 10.69
CA TYR A 108 -5.55 -3.23 10.33
C TYR A 108 -6.55 -2.07 10.57
N GLN A 109 -6.33 -1.24 11.60
CA GLN A 109 -7.19 -0.08 11.86
C GLN A 109 -7.15 0.94 10.72
N PHE A 110 -5.99 1.19 10.11
CA PHE A 110 -5.89 2.06 8.92
C PHE A 110 -6.69 1.52 7.74
N LEU A 111 -6.60 0.22 7.46
CA LEU A 111 -7.39 -0.42 6.39
C LEU A 111 -8.89 -0.36 6.67
N LYS A 112 -9.28 -0.61 7.92
CA LYS A 112 -10.67 -0.51 8.37
C LYS A 112 -11.20 0.92 8.18
N ASP A 113 -10.43 1.92 8.58
CA ASP A 113 -10.80 3.33 8.41
C ASP A 113 -11.01 3.70 6.94
N LEU A 114 -10.15 3.22 6.03
CA LEU A 114 -10.35 3.39 4.59
C LEU A 114 -11.66 2.75 4.13
N LYS A 115 -11.91 1.50 4.53
CA LYS A 115 -13.12 0.76 4.17
C LYS A 115 -14.40 1.43 4.70
N THR A 116 -14.34 2.10 5.85
CA THR A 116 -15.53 2.72 6.46
C THR A 116 -15.76 4.16 6.05
N GLU A 117 -14.69 4.95 5.85
CA GLU A 117 -14.80 6.40 5.65
C GLU A 117 -14.39 6.85 4.24
N PHE A 118 -13.58 6.08 3.52
CA PHE A 118 -13.01 6.46 2.21
C PHE A 118 -13.07 5.32 1.20
N LEU A 119 -14.30 4.89 0.85
CA LEU A 119 -14.54 3.76 -0.06
C LEU A 119 -13.79 3.89 -1.40
N GLU A 120 -13.72 5.09 -1.98
CA GLU A 120 -12.97 5.30 -3.23
C GLU A 120 -11.48 4.96 -3.09
N LEU A 121 -10.86 5.26 -1.95
CA LEU A 121 -9.46 4.89 -1.68
C LEU A 121 -9.30 3.40 -1.39
N PHE A 122 -10.30 2.80 -0.73
CA PHE A 122 -10.33 1.36 -0.51
C PHE A 122 -10.47 0.58 -1.82
N ASP A 123 -11.30 1.06 -2.76
CA ASP A 123 -11.43 0.49 -4.10
C ASP A 123 -10.11 0.56 -4.88
N LEU A 124 -9.28 1.58 -4.67
CA LEU A 124 -7.93 1.63 -5.25
C LEU A 124 -7.01 0.51 -4.70
N LEU A 125 -7.17 0.12 -3.44
CA LEU A 125 -6.44 -1.03 -2.86
C LEU A 125 -6.92 -2.35 -3.49
N ILE A 126 -8.23 -2.52 -3.66
CA ILE A 126 -8.81 -3.72 -4.31
C ILE A 126 -8.33 -3.81 -5.77
N ASN A 127 -8.37 -2.71 -6.51
CA ASN A 127 -7.86 -2.68 -7.88
C ASN A 127 -6.36 -3.01 -7.93
N LEU A 128 -5.57 -2.50 -6.99
CA LEU A 128 -4.14 -2.82 -6.91
C LEU A 128 -3.90 -4.30 -6.60
N LYS A 129 -4.70 -4.91 -5.71
CA LYS A 129 -4.71 -6.35 -5.44
C LYS A 129 -4.97 -7.13 -6.72
N ASP A 130 -6.05 -6.84 -7.45
CA ASP A 130 -6.43 -7.60 -8.66
C ASP A 130 -5.37 -7.53 -9.75
N ILE A 131 -4.79 -6.34 -9.95
CA ILE A 131 -3.64 -6.14 -10.86
C ILE A 131 -2.45 -6.99 -10.40
N SER A 132 -2.16 -7.01 -9.10
CA SER A 132 -1.03 -7.76 -8.55
C SER A 132 -1.17 -9.26 -8.69
N ILE A 133 -2.38 -9.80 -8.49
CA ILE A 133 -2.69 -11.22 -8.69
C ILE A 133 -2.51 -11.61 -10.16
N THR A 134 -2.97 -10.78 -11.09
CA THR A 134 -2.80 -11.00 -12.52
C THR A 134 -1.32 -11.02 -12.91
N LEU A 135 -0.54 -10.03 -12.46
CA LEU A 135 0.90 -9.95 -12.72
C LEU A 135 1.67 -11.14 -12.15
N LEU A 136 1.35 -11.57 -10.93
CA LEU A 136 1.97 -12.73 -10.30
C LEU A 136 1.65 -14.02 -11.05
N ARG A 137 0.38 -14.23 -11.44
CA ARG A 137 -0.05 -15.39 -12.24
C ARG A 137 0.77 -15.51 -13.53
N ASP A 138 0.83 -14.42 -14.30
CA ASP A 138 1.52 -14.40 -15.58
C ASP A 138 3.03 -14.61 -15.40
N PHE A 139 3.61 -14.03 -14.35
CA PHE A 139 5.00 -14.22 -13.98
C PHE A 139 5.31 -15.68 -13.58
N TYR A 140 4.44 -16.32 -12.79
CA TYR A 140 4.57 -17.75 -12.45
C TYR A 140 4.51 -18.62 -13.69
N GLN A 141 3.52 -18.40 -14.56
CA GLN A 141 3.37 -19.15 -15.80
C GLN A 141 4.62 -19.02 -16.67
N SER A 142 5.18 -17.82 -16.80
CA SER A 142 6.40 -17.56 -17.58
C SER A 142 7.62 -18.26 -16.98
N GLY A 143 7.82 -18.18 -15.67
CA GLY A 143 8.95 -18.84 -14.99
C GLY A 143 8.86 -20.37 -15.01
N ILE A 144 7.64 -20.93 -14.96
CA ILE A 144 7.41 -22.37 -15.13
C ILE A 144 7.77 -22.81 -16.56
N ASN A 145 7.30 -22.07 -17.56
CA ASN A 145 7.58 -22.37 -18.98
C ASN A 145 9.08 -22.27 -19.29
N ALA A 146 9.79 -21.35 -18.63
CA ALA A 146 11.24 -21.20 -18.74
C ALA A 146 12.03 -22.28 -17.97
N GLY A 147 11.37 -23.13 -17.17
CA GLY A 147 12.04 -24.14 -16.34
C GLY A 147 12.72 -23.58 -15.09
N GLU A 148 12.47 -22.33 -14.75
CA GLU A 148 13.09 -21.61 -13.63
C GLU A 148 12.33 -21.84 -12.31
N PHE A 149 11.04 -22.14 -12.40
CA PHE A 149 10.18 -22.50 -11.26
C PHE A 149 9.76 -23.96 -11.32
N ARG A 150 9.43 -24.52 -10.16
CA ARG A 150 8.84 -25.87 -10.09
C ARG A 150 7.55 -25.92 -10.91
N ASN A 151 7.32 -27.04 -11.59
CA ASN A 151 6.12 -27.27 -12.38
C ASN A 151 4.87 -27.40 -11.47
N LEU A 152 4.31 -26.25 -11.12
CA LEU A 152 3.12 -26.07 -10.28
C LEU A 152 2.00 -25.45 -11.13
N ASN A 153 0.75 -25.53 -10.68
CA ASN A 153 -0.35 -24.88 -11.37
C ASN A 153 -0.34 -23.36 -11.05
N PRO A 154 -0.09 -22.46 -12.02
CA PRO A 154 -0.04 -21.02 -11.77
C PRO A 154 -1.38 -20.44 -11.31
N GLU A 155 -2.51 -21.03 -11.69
CA GLU A 155 -3.84 -20.63 -11.20
C GLU A 155 -4.02 -20.94 -9.72
N LEU A 156 -3.48 -22.07 -9.26
CA LEU A 156 -3.53 -22.42 -7.85
C LEU A 156 -2.61 -21.50 -7.03
N LEU A 157 -1.46 -21.13 -7.59
CA LEU A 157 -0.53 -20.19 -6.94
C LEU A 157 -1.17 -18.82 -6.76
N SER A 158 -1.74 -18.25 -7.83
CA SER A 158 -2.40 -16.95 -7.80
C SER A 158 -3.69 -16.95 -6.97
N ALA A 159 -4.48 -18.02 -7.01
CA ALA A 159 -5.67 -18.16 -6.15
C ALA A 159 -5.31 -18.16 -4.66
N ASN A 160 -4.20 -18.79 -4.27
CA ASN A 160 -3.73 -18.73 -2.88
C ASN A 160 -3.28 -17.31 -2.49
N ASP A 161 -2.63 -16.58 -3.41
CA ASP A 161 -2.25 -15.19 -3.18
C ASP A 161 -3.50 -14.32 -3.00
N ASP A 162 -4.52 -14.52 -3.84
CA ASP A 162 -5.80 -13.81 -3.77
C ASP A 162 -6.54 -14.07 -2.45
N LEU A 163 -6.62 -15.34 -2.01
CA LEU A 163 -7.22 -15.71 -0.73
C LEU A 163 -6.49 -15.03 0.44
N PHE A 164 -5.16 -15.01 0.42
CA PHE A 164 -4.36 -14.37 1.46
C PHE A 164 -4.58 -12.84 1.47
N PHE A 165 -4.56 -12.17 0.31
CA PHE A 165 -4.79 -10.73 0.24
C PHE A 165 -6.22 -10.35 0.63
N THR A 166 -7.21 -11.13 0.20
CA THR A 166 -8.63 -10.98 0.58
C THR A 166 -8.79 -11.09 2.10
N ALA A 167 -8.14 -12.05 2.75
CA ALA A 167 -8.19 -12.19 4.19
C ALA A 167 -7.69 -10.91 4.91
N ILE A 168 -6.66 -10.26 4.38
CA ILE A 168 -6.09 -9.03 4.97
C ILE A 168 -6.96 -7.81 4.73
N LEU A 169 -7.46 -7.63 3.50
CA LEU A 169 -8.16 -6.41 3.10
C LEU A 169 -9.65 -6.44 3.46
N GLU A 170 -10.30 -7.60 3.33
CA GLU A 170 -11.75 -7.67 3.22
C GLU A 170 -12.41 -8.33 4.43
N THR A 171 -11.64 -9.03 5.28
CA THR A 171 -12.16 -9.77 6.45
C THR A 171 -11.65 -9.21 7.77
N ASP A 172 -12.26 -9.62 8.88
CA ASP A 172 -11.80 -9.26 10.23
C ASP A 172 -10.70 -10.19 10.75
N PHE A 173 -10.02 -10.93 9.87
CA PHE A 173 -8.95 -11.88 10.22
C PHE A 173 -7.86 -11.30 11.13
N LEU A 174 -7.60 -10.00 11.03
CA LEU A 174 -6.57 -9.28 11.77
C LEU A 174 -7.06 -8.56 13.03
N SER A 175 -8.36 -8.54 13.32
CA SER A 175 -8.91 -7.73 14.43
C SER A 175 -8.29 -8.07 15.78
N ASP A 176 -7.95 -9.34 15.98
CA ASP A 176 -7.50 -9.90 17.27
C ASP A 176 -6.05 -10.43 17.20
N LYS A 177 -5.29 -10.06 16.16
CA LYS A 177 -3.95 -10.60 15.92
C LYS A 177 -2.87 -9.61 16.36
N THR A 178 -1.79 -10.14 16.93
CA THR A 178 -0.60 -9.36 17.31
C THR A 178 0.38 -9.16 16.16
N TYR A 179 0.10 -9.72 14.98
CA TYR A 179 0.99 -9.64 13.82
C TYR A 179 0.72 -8.36 13.04
N SER A 180 1.80 -7.69 12.64
CA SER A 180 1.72 -6.63 11.63
C SER A 180 1.41 -7.22 10.25
N ILE A 181 0.82 -6.41 9.37
CA ILE A 181 0.57 -6.79 7.97
C ILE A 181 1.89 -7.15 7.28
N GLN A 182 2.94 -6.38 7.54
CA GLN A 182 4.28 -6.64 7.03
C GLN A 182 4.81 -8.02 7.42
N GLU A 183 4.69 -8.42 8.70
CA GLU A 183 5.14 -9.74 9.15
C GLU A 183 4.35 -10.87 8.50
N LEU A 184 3.05 -10.70 8.29
CA LEU A 184 2.22 -11.71 7.62
C LEU A 184 2.65 -11.90 6.18
N PHE A 185 2.82 -10.81 5.43
CA PHE A 185 3.32 -10.87 4.05
C PHE A 185 4.71 -11.52 4.00
N ASN A 186 5.62 -11.14 4.90
CA ASN A 186 6.96 -11.73 4.98
C ASN A 186 6.91 -13.25 5.24
N ASN A 187 6.12 -13.70 6.21
CA ASN A 187 6.01 -15.12 6.54
C ASN A 187 5.34 -15.92 5.41
N TYR A 188 4.28 -15.38 4.82
CA TYR A 188 3.58 -15.97 3.68
C TYR A 188 4.53 -16.19 2.50
N PHE A 189 5.24 -15.14 2.07
CA PHE A 189 6.13 -15.25 0.92
C PHE A 189 7.40 -16.03 1.20
N ARG A 190 7.92 -16.02 2.45
CA ARG A 190 9.04 -16.88 2.83
C ARG A 190 8.71 -18.36 2.64
N ALA A 191 7.51 -18.79 3.04
CA ALA A 191 7.05 -20.16 2.80
C ALA A 191 6.89 -20.44 1.29
N ARG A 192 6.35 -19.48 0.53
CA ARG A 192 6.21 -19.59 -0.92
C ARG A 192 7.55 -19.73 -1.64
N PHE A 193 8.58 -18.99 -1.25
CA PHE A 193 9.91 -19.11 -1.87
C PHE A 193 10.49 -20.52 -1.76
N GLN A 194 10.33 -21.17 -0.60
CA GLN A 194 10.80 -22.54 -0.40
C GLN A 194 10.01 -23.55 -1.26
N GLY A 195 8.72 -23.29 -1.49
CA GLY A 195 7.85 -24.14 -2.28
C GLY A 195 7.94 -23.95 -3.79
N ILE A 196 8.23 -22.73 -4.28
CA ILE A 196 8.20 -22.39 -5.71
C ILE A 196 9.60 -22.46 -6.34
N LEU A 197 10.61 -21.95 -5.65
CA LEU A 197 11.96 -21.88 -6.20
C LEU A 197 12.60 -23.27 -6.24
N LEU A 198 13.43 -23.49 -7.26
CA LEU A 198 14.32 -24.64 -7.28
C LEU A 198 15.41 -24.42 -6.22
N SER A 199 15.73 -25.49 -5.49
CA SER A 199 16.86 -25.51 -4.57
C SER A 199 18.11 -25.66 -5.42
N ASN A 200 18.89 -24.58 -5.57
CA ASN A 200 20.24 -24.67 -6.11
C ASN A 200 21.19 -25.23 -5.04
#